data_AF-A0A4Q5SAN2-F1
#
_entry.id   AF-A0A4Q5SAN2-F1
#
_cell.length_a   1.000
_cell.length_b   1.000
_cell.length_c   1.000
_cell.angle_alpha   90.00
_cell.angle_beta   90.00
_cell.angle_gamma   90.00
#
_symmetry.space_group_name_H-M   'P 1'
#
loop_
_entity.id
_entity.type
_entity.pdbx_description
1 polymer ?
#
loop_
_entity_poly.entity_id
_entity_poly.type
_entity_poly.pdbx_seq_one_letter_code
_entity_poly.pdbx_strand_id
1 'polypeptide(L)'
;MSFELNRPNYGSSVLSRGETDTLDSINPLPRAVIRPNSFTLLDGEWKFELDRDDRGLQENWQTSHDYEDTAHWPGSVEQQMAKEEPAEQTWENKIVVWYEREFERPVQSNGPGMPPSIIQLTFGACGYETQVWLNGLPLQTIEGELVHVGEYTSFSYELDDADLKDVNRLTVRIADTKDADTTRGKQESSVYKRGGIWYQTYTGAVRSIWLESVERNRLRSRVGVVSMVEEKMVRLNLTTRIHDPGAYTIKLQVFNKHPDQAEPIATDEYPLHLDAGQKEQRVVMHIPDAKLWSPELPTRYRLVAQLIDPNGYIAEIETSFGLRKIESRGCCIYLNDKAVYLDGILYQPGGATYEEIKQHMHAMKALGCNLVRIHIAGVDPRIYNLADKLGLLLWVEVPSPHSSNAKSRANHRAELLRMLA
;
A
#
# COMPACT_ATOMS: atom_id res chain seq x y z
N MET A 1 -38.45 52.95 22.04
CA MET A 1 -39.50 52.34 22.88
C MET A 1 -39.41 50.83 22.70
N SER A 2 -39.13 50.15 23.81
CA SER A 2 -39.44 48.75 24.16
C SER A 2 -39.68 47.73 23.05
N PHE A 3 -38.97 46.59 23.10
CA PHE A 3 -39.55 45.34 23.60
C PHE A 3 -38.46 44.37 24.08
N GLU A 4 -38.71 43.79 25.27
CA GLU A 4 -37.92 42.76 25.96
C GLU A 4 -38.40 41.33 25.59
N LEU A 5 -37.42 40.41 25.52
CA LEU A 5 -37.32 39.03 26.06
C LEU A 5 -38.57 38.11 26.09
N ASN A 6 -38.47 36.92 25.47
CA ASN A 6 -38.08 35.67 26.18
C ASN A 6 -37.88 34.43 25.27
N ARG A 7 -37.09 33.49 25.81
CA ARG A 7 -36.42 32.26 25.30
C ARG A 7 -37.36 31.13 24.75
N PRO A 8 -36.89 29.88 24.56
CA PRO A 8 -35.95 29.30 23.58
C PRO A 8 -36.65 28.18 22.75
N ASN A 9 -36.13 27.77 21.60
CA ASN A 9 -36.59 26.51 20.98
C ASN A 9 -35.42 25.68 20.45
N TYR A 10 -35.26 24.51 21.06
CA TYR A 10 -34.48 23.38 20.56
C TYR A 10 -35.11 22.91 19.24
N GLY A 11 -34.46 23.22 18.12
CA GLY A 11 -34.81 22.70 16.80
C GLY A 11 -33.95 21.49 16.48
N SER A 12 -34.54 20.30 16.58
CA SER A 12 -34.02 19.05 16.04
C SER A 12 -33.71 19.21 14.55
N SER A 13 -32.43 19.22 14.19
CA SER A 13 -32.01 18.85 12.83
C SER A 13 -31.63 17.38 12.85
N VAL A 14 -32.47 16.57 12.20
CA VAL A 14 -32.13 15.19 11.86
C VAL A 14 -31.03 15.28 10.82
N LEU A 15 -29.77 15.22 11.26
CA LEU A 15 -28.67 14.80 10.41
C LEU A 15 -29.01 13.38 9.97
N SER A 16 -29.29 13.21 8.67
CA SER A 16 -29.42 11.90 8.04
C SER A 16 -28.18 11.09 8.40
N ARG A 17 -28.36 10.09 9.26
CA ARG A 17 -27.32 9.12 9.59
C ARG A 17 -26.81 8.53 8.28
N GLY A 18 -25.51 8.70 8.07
CA GLY A 18 -24.82 8.26 6.87
C GLY A 18 -25.10 6.79 6.59
N GLU A 19 -25.35 6.52 5.31
CA GLU A 19 -25.34 5.20 4.73
C GLU A 19 -23.95 4.60 4.95
N THR A 20 -23.88 3.59 5.81
CA THR A 20 -22.69 2.76 5.99
C THR A 20 -22.51 1.89 4.75
N ASP A 21 -21.72 2.40 3.80
CA ASP A 21 -21.14 1.65 2.68
C ASP A 21 -20.30 0.50 3.27
N THR A 22 -20.67 -0.75 3.05
CA THR A 22 -20.10 -1.92 3.75
C THR A 22 -18.65 -2.25 3.33
N LEU A 23 -18.16 -1.58 2.27
CA LEU A 23 -16.74 -1.51 1.86
C LEU A 23 -15.99 -0.28 2.39
N ASP A 24 -16.68 0.68 3.02
CA ASP A 24 -16.05 1.67 3.91
C ASP A 24 -15.78 1.04 5.31
N SER A 25 -15.95 -0.28 5.46
CA SER A 25 -15.31 -1.02 6.54
C SER A 25 -13.84 -0.57 6.60
N ILE A 26 -13.43 -0.07 7.76
CA ILE A 26 -12.15 0.58 8.01
C ILE A 26 -11.07 -0.26 7.33
N ASN A 27 -10.55 0.18 6.17
CA ASN A 27 -9.41 -0.48 5.55
C ASN A 27 -8.22 -0.20 6.45
N PRO A 28 -7.86 -1.14 7.32
CA PRO A 28 -6.97 -0.84 8.43
C PRO A 28 -5.52 -0.89 7.96
N LEU A 29 -5.27 -1.51 6.81
CA LEU A 29 -3.96 -1.72 6.23
C LEU A 29 -3.76 -0.78 5.03
N PRO A 30 -2.53 -0.29 4.80
CA PRO A 30 -2.21 0.60 3.67
C PRO A 30 -2.16 -0.17 2.34
N ARG A 31 -3.31 -0.70 1.88
CA ARG A 31 -3.45 -1.48 0.64
C ARG A 31 -4.68 -1.07 -0.17
N ALA A 32 -4.62 -1.18 -1.49
CA ALA A 32 -5.76 -0.89 -2.37
C ALA A 32 -6.66 -2.12 -2.64
N VAL A 33 -6.08 -3.32 -2.60
CA VAL A 33 -6.77 -4.61 -2.76
C VAL A 33 -6.92 -5.26 -1.38
N ILE A 34 -8.15 -5.54 -0.99
CA ILE A 34 -8.51 -6.07 0.32
C ILE A 34 -8.50 -7.60 0.26
N ARG A 35 -8.13 -8.21 1.38
CA ARG A 35 -8.33 -9.63 1.64
C ARG A 35 -9.26 -9.77 2.85
N PRO A 36 -10.27 -10.64 2.82
CA PRO A 36 -11.16 -10.87 3.94
C PRO A 36 -10.53 -11.84 4.95
N ASN A 37 -9.44 -11.42 5.60
CA ASN A 37 -8.73 -12.20 6.61
C ASN A 37 -8.47 -11.37 7.88
N SER A 38 -8.15 -12.07 8.97
CA SER A 38 -7.62 -11.43 10.18
C SER A 38 -6.15 -11.05 10.00
N PHE A 39 -5.76 -9.98 10.67
CA PHE A 39 -4.38 -9.51 10.72
C PHE A 39 -4.01 -9.08 12.14
N THR A 40 -2.71 -9.06 12.41
CA THR A 40 -2.14 -8.52 13.65
C THR A 40 -1.14 -7.44 13.30
N LEU A 41 -1.34 -6.22 13.80
CA LEU A 41 -0.38 -5.13 13.64
C LEU A 41 0.83 -5.36 14.55
N LEU A 42 2.01 -5.10 14.02
CA LEU A 42 3.26 -5.00 14.78
C LEU A 42 3.66 -3.53 14.99
N ASP A 43 2.71 -2.61 14.84
CA ASP A 43 2.88 -1.17 15.13
C ASP A 43 2.97 -0.91 16.64
N GLY A 44 3.53 0.23 17.03
CA GLY A 44 3.74 0.64 18.41
C GLY A 44 5.22 0.81 18.75
N GLU A 45 5.58 0.56 20.00
CA GLU A 45 6.96 0.66 20.45
C GLU A 45 7.77 -0.57 20.02
N TRP A 46 9.01 -0.32 19.61
CA TRP A 46 10.04 -1.29 19.26
C TRP A 46 11.30 -0.97 20.05
N LYS A 47 12.05 -1.99 20.44
CA LYS A 47 13.44 -1.79 20.87
C LYS A 47 14.21 -1.20 19.70
N PHE A 48 15.13 -0.28 19.98
CA PHE A 48 15.77 0.52 18.96
C PHE A 48 17.22 0.84 19.31
N GLU A 49 18.09 0.90 18.31
CA GLU A 49 19.42 1.49 18.44
C GLU A 49 19.87 2.16 17.14
N LEU A 50 20.50 3.34 17.29
CA LEU A 50 21.22 4.04 16.24
C LEU A 50 22.64 3.49 16.11
N ASP A 51 22.88 2.63 15.11
CA ASP A 51 24.18 2.00 14.86
C ASP A 51 25.11 2.95 14.10
N ARG A 52 25.66 3.92 14.82
CA ARG A 52 26.49 5.01 14.27
C ARG A 52 27.73 4.51 13.51
N ASP A 53 28.25 3.34 13.90
CA ASP A 53 29.47 2.75 13.35
C ASP A 53 29.21 1.58 12.37
N ASP A 54 27.94 1.26 12.09
CA ASP A 54 27.52 0.11 11.25
C ASP A 54 28.17 -1.23 11.68
N ARG A 55 28.21 -1.47 12.99
CA ARG A 55 28.86 -2.64 13.60
C ARG A 55 27.89 -3.79 13.89
N GLY A 56 26.57 -3.55 13.86
CA GLY A 56 25.58 -4.53 14.33
C GLY A 56 25.60 -5.85 13.56
N LEU A 57 25.90 -5.82 12.26
CA LEU A 57 26.06 -7.06 11.47
C LEU A 57 27.32 -7.83 11.88
N GLN A 58 28.42 -7.14 12.18
CA GLN A 58 29.67 -7.76 12.63
C GLN A 58 29.53 -8.35 14.04
N GLU A 59 28.79 -7.67 14.90
CA GLU A 59 28.52 -8.07 16.29
C GLU A 59 27.34 -9.05 16.42
N ASN A 60 26.63 -9.35 15.32
CA ASN A 60 25.50 -10.28 15.24
C ASN A 60 24.25 -9.85 16.02
N TRP A 61 23.90 -8.56 15.98
CA TRP A 61 22.74 -8.02 16.69
C TRP A 61 21.40 -8.66 16.26
N GLN A 62 21.31 -9.22 15.06
CA GLN A 62 20.16 -10.02 14.62
C GLN A 62 19.89 -11.27 15.49
N THR A 63 20.92 -11.78 16.18
CA THR A 63 20.84 -13.00 17.00
C THR A 63 20.61 -12.70 18.47
N SER A 64 21.25 -11.66 19.00
CA SER A 64 21.07 -11.20 20.36
C SER A 64 21.68 -9.81 20.49
N HIS A 65 20.92 -8.88 21.05
CA HIS A 65 21.41 -7.53 21.35
C HIS A 65 20.58 -6.91 22.47
N ASP A 66 21.25 -6.20 23.37
CA ASP A 66 20.60 -5.48 24.45
C ASP A 66 20.43 -4.01 24.02
N TYR A 67 19.26 -3.71 23.48
CA TYR A 67 18.90 -2.35 23.04
C TYR A 67 18.65 -1.44 24.24
N GLU A 68 19.22 -0.24 24.22
CA GLU A 68 19.06 0.76 25.28
C GLU A 68 17.84 1.67 25.07
N ASP A 69 17.38 1.84 23.83
CA ASP A 69 16.33 2.79 23.45
C ASP A 69 15.07 2.10 22.88
N THR A 70 14.01 2.90 22.75
CA THR A 70 12.80 2.52 22.03
C THR A 70 12.41 3.56 20.99
N ALA A 71 11.82 3.09 19.90
CA ALA A 71 11.27 3.94 18.84
C ALA A 71 9.85 3.49 18.47
N HIS A 72 9.04 4.43 18.00
CA HIS A 72 7.68 4.13 17.55
C HIS A 72 7.67 3.75 16.07
N TRP A 73 6.93 2.71 15.72
CA TRP A 73 6.65 2.28 14.35
C TRP A 73 5.13 2.33 14.11
N PRO A 74 4.62 3.04 13.09
CA PRO A 74 5.34 3.83 12.10
C PRO A 74 5.95 5.13 12.67
N GLY A 75 6.98 5.64 12.00
CA GLY A 75 7.70 6.85 12.38
C GLY A 75 8.89 7.10 11.44
N SER A 76 9.78 7.99 11.86
CA SER A 76 11.06 8.23 11.16
C SER A 76 12.23 8.27 12.14
N VAL A 77 13.41 7.94 11.64
CA VAL A 77 14.67 8.05 12.39
C VAL A 77 14.92 9.49 12.81
N GLU A 78 14.62 10.46 11.94
CA GLU A 78 14.76 11.89 12.23
C GLU A 78 13.90 12.34 13.42
N GLN A 79 12.67 11.82 13.53
CA GLN A 79 11.80 12.09 14.69
C GLN A 79 12.35 11.46 15.97
N GLN A 80 13.00 10.30 15.89
CA GLN A 80 13.62 9.66 17.04
C GLN A 80 14.86 10.44 17.50
N MET A 81 15.77 10.77 16.58
CA MET A 81 16.94 11.60 16.87
C MET A 81 16.57 12.94 17.49
N ALA A 82 15.50 13.59 16.99
CA ALA A 82 15.03 14.87 17.53
C ALA A 82 14.49 14.77 18.98
N LYS A 83 14.05 13.59 19.43
CA LYS A 83 13.62 13.38 20.82
C LYS A 83 14.81 13.23 21.76
N GLU A 84 15.82 12.49 21.33
CA GLU A 84 17.05 12.23 22.10
C GLU A 84 17.91 13.49 22.16
N GLU A 85 18.17 14.11 21.01
CA GLU A 85 18.98 15.30 20.86
C GLU A 85 18.29 16.32 19.94
N PRO A 86 17.49 17.26 20.49
CA PRO A 86 16.74 18.23 19.69
C PRO A 86 17.61 19.12 18.77
N ALA A 87 18.91 19.22 19.04
CA ALA A 87 19.88 19.93 18.21
C ALA A 87 20.38 19.12 17.00
N GLU A 88 20.35 17.77 17.06
CA GLU A 88 20.80 16.85 16.02
C GLU A 88 19.62 16.13 15.35
N GLN A 89 18.92 16.83 14.45
CA GLN A 89 17.75 16.27 13.74
C GLN A 89 18.12 15.66 12.37
N THR A 90 19.41 15.59 12.05
CA THR A 90 19.90 15.24 10.71
C THR A 90 21.16 14.41 10.80
N TRP A 91 21.36 13.53 9.84
CA TRP A 91 22.58 12.74 9.66
C TRP A 91 23.33 13.19 8.38
N GLU A 92 24.64 13.00 8.28
CA GLU A 92 25.42 13.60 7.19
C GLU A 92 25.53 12.74 5.93
N ASN A 93 25.96 11.48 6.08
CA ASN A 93 26.35 10.64 4.94
C ASN A 93 25.58 9.32 4.91
N LYS A 94 25.58 8.58 6.01
CA LYS A 94 24.93 7.30 6.17
C LYS A 94 24.29 7.23 7.55
N ILE A 95 23.17 6.54 7.62
CA ILE A 95 22.50 6.21 8.86
C ILE A 95 22.18 4.72 8.85
N VAL A 96 22.39 4.06 9.98
CA VAL A 96 22.02 2.66 10.18
C VAL A 96 21.28 2.58 11.50
N VAL A 97 20.14 1.91 11.47
CA VAL A 97 19.29 1.71 12.64
C VAL A 97 18.85 0.27 12.73
N TRP A 98 18.65 -0.18 13.95
CA TRP A 98 18.15 -1.50 14.27
C TRP A 98 16.86 -1.37 15.09
N TYR A 99 15.89 -2.21 14.76
CA TYR A 99 14.65 -2.37 15.48
C TYR A 99 14.48 -3.82 15.89
N GLU A 100 13.94 -4.06 17.08
CA GLU A 100 13.52 -5.38 17.51
C GLU A 100 12.17 -5.36 18.21
N ARG A 101 11.34 -6.36 17.89
CA ARG A 101 10.07 -6.59 18.57
C ARG A 101 9.74 -8.06 18.66
N GLU A 102 9.10 -8.42 19.76
CA GLU A 102 8.53 -9.75 19.95
C GLU A 102 7.06 -9.80 19.53
N PHE A 103 6.64 -10.95 19.02
CA PHE A 103 5.24 -11.25 18.74
C PHE A 103 4.91 -12.71 19.03
N GLU A 104 3.70 -12.97 19.51
CA GLU A 104 3.21 -14.32 19.73
C GLU A 104 2.90 -15.01 18.41
N ARG A 105 3.07 -16.34 18.37
CA ARG A 105 2.69 -17.14 17.19
C ARG A 105 1.24 -16.87 16.80
N PRO A 106 0.97 -16.40 15.57
CA PRO A 106 -0.40 -16.19 15.13
C PRO A 106 -1.17 -17.50 15.16
N VAL A 107 -2.39 -17.48 15.69
CA VAL A 107 -3.28 -18.64 15.69
C VAL A 107 -3.65 -18.96 14.24
N GLN A 108 -3.12 -20.06 13.70
CA GLN A 108 -3.55 -20.58 12.41
C GLN A 108 -4.76 -21.48 12.60
N SER A 109 -5.83 -21.26 11.84
CA SER A 109 -6.95 -22.19 11.76
C SER A 109 -6.59 -23.37 10.86
N ASN A 110 -5.62 -24.18 11.27
CA ASN A 110 -5.26 -25.41 10.58
C ASN A 110 -6.02 -26.57 11.23
N GLY A 111 -7.08 -27.04 10.56
CA GLY A 111 -7.87 -28.18 11.01
C GLY A 111 -8.32 -29.05 9.83
N PRO A 112 -8.83 -30.27 10.09
CA PRO A 112 -9.40 -31.11 9.04
C PRO A 112 -10.47 -30.33 8.26
N GLY A 113 -10.26 -30.17 6.94
CA GLY A 113 -11.18 -29.42 6.08
C GLY A 113 -10.88 -27.93 5.92
N MET A 114 -9.80 -27.40 6.50
CA MET A 114 -9.34 -26.02 6.23
C MET A 114 -8.26 -26.01 5.13
N PRO A 115 -8.21 -24.97 4.28
CA PRO A 115 -7.18 -24.85 3.25
C PRO A 115 -5.78 -24.70 3.87
N PRO A 116 -4.73 -25.18 3.19
CA PRO A 116 -3.35 -24.89 3.59
C PRO A 116 -3.11 -23.38 3.67
N SER A 117 -2.61 -22.91 4.80
CA SER A 117 -2.31 -21.49 5.06
C SER A 117 -0.83 -21.27 5.37
N ILE A 118 -0.38 -20.03 5.21
CA ILE A 118 0.97 -19.54 5.47
C ILE A 118 0.85 -18.23 6.24
N ILE A 119 1.74 -17.96 7.20
CA ILE A 119 1.86 -16.61 7.78
C ILE A 119 2.64 -15.71 6.83
N GLN A 120 2.03 -14.62 6.41
CA GLN A 120 2.69 -13.56 5.66
C GLN A 120 2.98 -12.39 6.59
N LEU A 121 4.25 -11.99 6.65
CA LEU A 121 4.69 -10.73 7.25
C LEU A 121 4.78 -9.69 6.15
N THR A 122 4.14 -8.53 6.33
CA THR A 122 4.19 -7.44 5.34
C THR A 122 4.63 -6.14 5.99
N PHE A 123 5.59 -5.49 5.34
CA PHE A 123 5.99 -4.12 5.62
C PHE A 123 5.24 -3.22 4.64
N GLY A 124 4.47 -2.26 5.14
CA GLY A 124 3.74 -1.31 4.28
C GLY A 124 4.66 -0.38 3.50
N ALA A 125 5.79 -0.03 4.11
CA ALA A 125 6.95 0.63 3.53
C ALA A 125 7.97 0.91 4.65
N CYS A 126 9.24 0.69 4.37
CA CYS A 126 10.36 1.16 5.16
C CYS A 126 11.62 1.10 4.28
N GLY A 127 12.62 1.91 4.59
CA GLY A 127 13.80 1.98 3.75
C GLY A 127 14.83 2.99 4.23
N TYR A 128 15.95 3.12 3.51
CA TYR A 128 16.12 2.68 2.11
C TYR A 128 16.50 1.20 1.90
N GLU A 129 17.56 0.71 2.54
CA GLU A 129 17.99 -0.71 2.49
C GLU A 129 17.51 -1.44 3.74
N THR A 130 16.63 -2.42 3.59
CA THR A 130 16.01 -3.14 4.72
C THR A 130 16.38 -4.61 4.71
N GLN A 131 16.85 -5.12 5.85
CA GLN A 131 17.11 -6.54 6.12
C GLN A 131 16.31 -6.99 7.33
N VAL A 132 15.78 -8.21 7.29
CA VAL A 132 14.86 -8.72 8.31
C VAL A 132 15.26 -10.12 8.73
N TRP A 133 15.20 -10.39 10.04
CA TRP A 133 15.45 -11.69 10.62
C TRP A 133 14.30 -12.12 11.54
N LEU A 134 13.93 -13.39 11.46
CA LEU A 134 13.02 -14.04 12.39
C LEU A 134 13.83 -14.96 13.31
N ASN A 135 13.81 -14.73 14.62
CA ASN A 135 14.52 -15.55 15.59
C ASN A 135 16.04 -15.70 15.29
N GLY A 136 16.64 -14.70 14.63
CA GLY A 136 18.03 -14.70 14.16
C GLY A 136 18.25 -15.30 12.76
N LEU A 137 17.23 -15.89 12.14
CA LEU A 137 17.30 -16.44 10.79
C LEU A 137 16.97 -15.36 9.74
N PRO A 138 17.80 -15.16 8.70
CA PRO A 138 17.54 -14.16 7.67
C PRO A 138 16.30 -14.52 6.86
N LEU A 139 15.40 -13.57 6.68
CA LEU A 139 14.24 -13.73 5.81
C LEU A 139 14.56 -13.25 4.40
N GLN A 140 13.94 -13.91 3.42
CA GLN A 140 13.98 -13.51 2.02
C GLN A 140 12.58 -13.07 1.59
N THR A 141 12.47 -11.92 0.91
CA THR A 141 11.15 -11.45 0.45
C THR A 141 10.54 -12.49 -0.51
N ILE A 142 9.22 -12.42 -0.71
CA ILE A 142 8.53 -13.28 -1.68
C ILE A 142 9.01 -13.09 -3.14
N GLU A 143 9.79 -12.04 -3.42
CA GLU A 143 10.44 -11.82 -4.70
C GLU A 143 11.89 -12.34 -4.75
N GLY A 144 12.40 -12.92 -3.66
CA GLY A 144 13.73 -13.51 -3.58
C GLY A 144 14.84 -12.57 -3.07
N GLU A 145 14.49 -11.46 -2.42
CA GLU A 145 15.47 -10.46 -1.98
C GLU A 145 15.86 -10.69 -0.51
N LEU A 146 17.16 -10.75 -0.20
CA LEU A 146 17.67 -10.72 1.19
C LEU A 146 17.74 -9.28 1.74
N VAL A 147 17.83 -8.30 0.84
CA VAL A 147 17.84 -6.88 1.15
C VAL A 147 16.78 -6.24 0.27
N HIS A 148 15.74 -5.68 0.89
CA HIS A 148 14.79 -4.84 0.16
C HIS A 148 15.39 -3.45 -0.06
N VAL A 149 15.29 -2.92 -1.28
CA VAL A 149 15.77 -1.57 -1.61
C VAL A 149 14.58 -0.73 -2.08
N GLY A 150 14.25 0.33 -1.34
CA GLY A 150 13.11 1.20 -1.61
C GLY A 150 12.47 1.66 -0.30
N GLU A 151 11.75 2.79 -0.33
CA GLU A 151 11.19 3.42 0.88
C GLU A 151 9.66 3.59 0.81
N TYR A 152 9.03 3.29 -0.32
CA TYR A 152 7.68 3.79 -0.61
C TYR A 152 6.64 2.72 -0.94
N THR A 153 7.04 1.48 -1.19
CA THR A 153 6.14 0.39 -1.58
C THR A 153 6.20 -0.74 -0.58
N SER A 154 5.10 -1.47 -0.43
CA SER A 154 5.06 -2.63 0.45
C SER A 154 5.86 -3.80 -0.10
N PHE A 155 6.42 -4.60 0.80
CA PHE A 155 7.05 -5.88 0.51
C PHE A 155 6.73 -6.89 1.61
N SER A 156 6.82 -8.17 1.29
CA SER A 156 6.34 -9.24 2.17
C SER A 156 7.28 -10.43 2.22
N TYR A 157 7.16 -11.20 3.29
CA TYR A 157 7.82 -12.47 3.57
C TYR A 157 6.75 -13.54 3.81
N GLU A 158 7.01 -14.76 3.39
CA GLU A 158 6.27 -15.95 3.84
C GLU A 158 7.10 -16.60 4.94
N LEU A 159 6.54 -16.74 6.14
CA LEU A 159 7.23 -17.34 7.28
C LEU A 159 7.02 -18.85 7.26
N ASP A 160 8.11 -19.61 7.40
CA ASP A 160 8.03 -21.06 7.55
C ASP A 160 7.48 -21.40 8.94
N ASP A 161 6.55 -22.34 8.99
CA ASP A 161 5.94 -22.80 10.23
C ASP A 161 6.99 -23.50 11.14
N ALA A 162 8.03 -24.08 10.54
CA ALA A 162 9.14 -24.71 11.26
C ALA A 162 10.05 -23.70 11.99
N ASP A 163 10.09 -22.44 11.53
CA ASP A 163 10.92 -21.38 12.10
C ASP A 163 10.17 -20.57 13.19
N LEU A 164 8.85 -20.77 13.30
CA LEU A 164 8.00 -20.11 14.27
C LEU A 164 8.03 -20.81 15.64
N LYS A 165 8.26 -20.01 16.69
CA LYS A 165 8.19 -20.37 18.11
C LYS A 165 6.89 -19.84 18.72
N ASP A 166 6.62 -20.13 20.00
CA ASP A 166 5.47 -19.55 20.72
C ASP A 166 5.58 -18.03 20.83
N VAL A 167 6.78 -17.53 21.14
CA VAL A 167 7.15 -16.11 21.07
C VAL A 167 8.29 -15.97 20.08
N ASN A 168 8.11 -15.08 19.12
CA ASN A 168 9.02 -14.86 18.01
C ASN A 168 9.64 -13.48 18.11
N ARG A 169 10.93 -13.39 17.78
CA ARG A 169 11.67 -12.14 17.74
C ARG A 169 11.87 -11.71 16.30
N LEU A 170 11.41 -10.52 15.96
CA LEU A 170 11.59 -9.91 14.66
C LEU A 170 12.63 -8.80 14.77
N THR A 171 13.77 -8.97 14.10
CA THR A 171 14.84 -7.96 14.06
C THR A 171 14.89 -7.34 12.67
N VAL A 172 14.99 -6.02 12.60
CA VAL A 172 14.99 -5.25 11.35
C VAL A 172 16.16 -4.29 11.36
N ARG A 173 17.01 -4.36 10.34
CA ARG A 173 18.06 -3.37 10.08
C ARG A 173 17.63 -2.50 8.92
N ILE A 174 17.73 -1.19 9.08
CA ILE A 174 17.52 -0.22 8.00
C ILE A 174 18.77 0.62 7.84
N ALA A 175 19.26 0.73 6.61
CA ALA A 175 20.35 1.63 6.25
C ALA A 175 19.92 2.60 5.15
N ASP A 176 20.32 3.87 5.28
CA ASP A 176 20.12 4.88 4.24
C ASP A 176 21.38 5.73 4.10
N THR A 177 21.57 6.32 2.92
CA THR A 177 22.70 7.18 2.60
C THR A 177 22.19 8.51 2.08
N LYS A 178 23.00 9.58 2.05
CA LYS A 178 22.68 10.82 1.33
C LYS A 178 23.17 10.79 -0.12
N ASP A 179 23.39 9.61 -0.68
CA ASP A 179 23.85 9.48 -2.06
C ASP A 179 22.84 10.11 -3.02
N ALA A 180 23.36 10.86 -3.99
CA ALA A 180 22.55 11.54 -5.00
C ALA A 180 21.85 10.55 -5.96
N ASP A 181 22.24 9.28 -5.95
CA ASP A 181 21.68 8.25 -6.81
C ASP A 181 20.52 7.46 -6.17
N THR A 182 20.26 7.66 -4.87
CA THR A 182 19.06 7.18 -4.18
C THR A 182 17.81 7.88 -4.70
N THR A 183 16.76 7.10 -4.97
CA THR A 183 15.44 7.56 -5.38
C THR A 183 14.67 8.15 -4.20
N ARG A 184 14.95 9.40 -3.84
CA ARG A 184 14.39 10.06 -2.64
C ARG A 184 13.45 11.25 -2.93
N GLY A 185 13.22 11.56 -4.20
CA GLY A 185 12.35 12.67 -4.57
C GLY A 185 12.95 14.02 -4.17
N LYS A 186 12.24 14.82 -3.38
CA LYS A 186 12.69 16.14 -2.90
C LYS A 186 13.31 16.13 -1.51
N GLN A 187 13.61 14.97 -0.95
CA GLN A 187 14.36 14.88 0.31
C GLN A 187 15.81 15.29 0.09
N GLU A 188 16.50 15.81 1.10
CA GLU A 188 17.89 16.25 0.99
C GLU A 188 18.88 15.11 0.68
N SER A 189 20.06 15.48 0.19
CA SER A 189 21.15 14.56 -0.21
C SER A 189 22.53 15.23 -0.06
N SER A 190 23.57 14.56 -0.55
CA SER A 190 24.92 15.09 -0.72
C SER A 190 24.98 16.29 -1.65
N VAL A 191 24.12 16.35 -2.68
CA VAL A 191 24.08 17.42 -3.69
C VAL A 191 23.12 18.55 -3.30
N TYR A 192 21.91 18.20 -2.87
CA TYR A 192 20.88 19.16 -2.50
C TYR A 192 20.65 19.14 -0.99
N LYS A 193 21.04 20.21 -0.31
CA LYS A 193 20.86 20.36 1.14
C LYS A 193 19.46 20.89 1.46
N ARG A 194 18.95 20.54 2.65
CA ARG A 194 17.68 21.03 3.17
C ARG A 194 17.60 22.56 3.07
N GLY A 195 16.48 23.05 2.53
CA GLY A 195 16.26 24.48 2.33
C GLY A 195 15.56 24.78 1.00
N GLY A 196 14.77 25.86 0.98
CA GLY A 196 13.97 26.24 -0.18
C GLY A 196 12.96 25.15 -0.55
N ILE A 197 13.19 24.47 -1.67
CA ILE A 197 12.31 23.41 -2.19
C ILE A 197 12.75 21.99 -1.79
N TRP A 198 13.85 21.84 -1.04
CA TRP A 198 14.38 20.54 -0.61
C TRP A 198 14.05 20.29 0.86
N TYR A 199 13.44 19.12 1.12
CA TYR A 199 12.90 18.72 2.42
C TYR A 199 13.91 17.91 3.23
N GLN A 200 13.63 17.75 4.51
CA GLN A 200 14.36 16.82 5.38
C GLN A 200 14.17 15.38 4.88
N THR A 201 15.14 14.52 5.18
CA THR A 201 14.97 13.08 5.00
C THR A 201 13.84 12.53 5.91
N TYR A 202 13.22 11.44 5.48
CA TYR A 202 12.21 10.74 6.25
C TYR A 202 12.48 9.23 6.16
N THR A 203 13.48 8.77 6.89
CA THR A 203 14.04 7.42 6.78
C THR A 203 13.45 6.50 7.86
N GLY A 204 13.42 5.20 7.58
CA GLY A 204 13.12 4.18 8.60
C GLY A 204 11.71 3.62 8.53
N ALA A 205 10.97 3.70 9.63
CA ALA A 205 9.72 3.02 9.91
C ALA A 205 8.47 3.63 9.20
N VAL A 206 8.53 3.85 7.88
CA VAL A 206 7.58 4.74 7.17
C VAL A 206 6.10 4.34 7.30
N ARG A 207 5.75 3.04 7.22
CA ARG A 207 4.37 2.55 7.34
C ARG A 207 4.26 1.26 8.13
N SER A 208 3.04 0.91 8.50
CA SER A 208 2.71 -0.22 9.36
C SER A 208 3.35 -1.54 8.95
N ILE A 209 3.60 -2.39 9.94
CA ILE A 209 3.97 -3.79 9.76
C ILE A 209 2.81 -4.65 10.26
N TRP A 210 2.50 -5.72 9.54
CA TRP A 210 1.45 -6.62 9.97
C TRP A 210 1.69 -8.07 9.56
N LEU A 211 1.09 -8.97 10.33
CA LEU A 211 1.01 -10.40 10.06
C LEU A 211 -0.39 -10.76 9.58
N GLU A 212 -0.45 -11.65 8.61
CA GLU A 212 -1.70 -12.19 8.06
C GLU A 212 -1.56 -13.70 7.89
N SER A 213 -2.61 -14.46 8.21
CA SER A 213 -2.74 -15.81 7.64
C SER A 213 -3.29 -15.66 6.22
N VAL A 214 -2.58 -16.24 5.25
CA VAL A 214 -2.95 -16.23 3.84
C VAL A 214 -2.93 -17.64 3.29
N GLU A 215 -3.69 -17.89 2.24
CA GLU A 215 -3.73 -19.20 1.60
C GLU A 215 -2.38 -19.50 0.94
N ARG A 216 -1.96 -20.76 0.99
CA ARG A 216 -0.71 -21.20 0.36
C ARG A 216 -0.70 -20.87 -1.13
N ASN A 217 -1.70 -21.34 -1.87
CA ASN A 217 -1.93 -20.95 -3.26
C ASN A 217 -2.99 -19.83 -3.28
N ARG A 218 -2.64 -18.66 -3.82
CA ARG A 218 -3.51 -17.48 -3.73
C ARG A 218 -3.35 -16.49 -4.88
N LEU A 219 -4.36 -15.65 -5.05
CA LEU A 219 -4.20 -14.34 -5.69
C LEU A 219 -3.51 -13.41 -4.70
N ARG A 220 -2.45 -12.72 -5.12
CA ARG A 220 -1.85 -11.62 -4.36
C ARG A 220 -2.75 -10.39 -4.42
N SER A 221 -2.59 -9.49 -3.46
CA SER A 221 -3.28 -8.19 -3.40
C SER A 221 -2.78 -7.20 -4.46
N ARG A 222 -2.69 -7.64 -5.73
CA ARG A 222 -2.20 -6.93 -6.91
C ARG A 222 -3.10 -7.25 -8.11
N VAL A 223 -3.92 -6.29 -8.48
CA VAL A 223 -4.91 -6.41 -9.56
C VAL A 223 -4.81 -5.20 -10.48
N GLY A 224 -4.41 -5.46 -11.72
CA GLY A 224 -4.45 -4.45 -12.79
C GLY A 224 -5.78 -4.51 -13.52
N VAL A 225 -6.45 -3.37 -13.70
CA VAL A 225 -7.69 -3.27 -14.47
C VAL A 225 -7.48 -2.38 -15.69
N VAL A 226 -7.69 -2.93 -16.89
CA VAL A 226 -7.62 -2.20 -18.15
C VAL A 226 -9.01 -2.18 -18.78
N SER A 227 -9.60 -0.99 -18.88
CA SER A 227 -10.90 -0.78 -19.52
C SER A 227 -10.79 -0.86 -21.05
N MET A 228 -11.68 -1.63 -21.67
CA MET A 228 -11.92 -1.70 -23.11
C MET A 228 -13.34 -1.18 -23.34
N VAL A 229 -13.46 0.16 -23.43
CA VAL A 229 -14.72 0.88 -23.27
C VAL A 229 -15.67 0.60 -24.43
N GLU A 230 -15.15 0.57 -25.65
CA GLU A 230 -15.89 0.31 -26.88
C GLU A 230 -16.51 -1.10 -26.89
N GLU A 231 -15.79 -2.09 -26.35
CA GLU A 231 -16.22 -3.49 -26.26
C GLU A 231 -17.04 -3.79 -25.00
N LYS A 232 -17.22 -2.82 -24.09
CA LYS A 232 -17.83 -3.01 -22.76
C LYS A 232 -17.14 -4.12 -21.95
N MET A 233 -15.83 -4.23 -22.08
CA MET A 233 -15.03 -5.27 -21.42
C MET A 233 -14.00 -4.66 -20.47
N VAL A 234 -13.54 -5.48 -19.53
CA VAL A 234 -12.35 -5.20 -18.73
C VAL A 234 -11.37 -6.36 -18.86
N ARG A 235 -10.10 -6.03 -19.05
CA ARG A 235 -9.01 -6.98 -18.92
C ARG A 235 -8.43 -6.85 -17.52
N LEU A 236 -8.40 -7.97 -16.82
CA LEU A 236 -7.86 -8.09 -15.47
C LEU A 236 -6.50 -8.78 -15.53
N ASN A 237 -5.50 -8.13 -14.97
CA ASN A 237 -4.17 -8.68 -14.75
C ASN A 237 -4.08 -9.08 -13.27
N LEU A 238 -4.14 -10.36 -12.99
CA LEU A 238 -4.11 -10.92 -11.64
C LEU A 238 -2.72 -11.47 -11.37
N THR A 239 -2.20 -11.22 -10.16
CA THR A 239 -0.94 -11.81 -9.74
C THR A 239 -1.19 -13.01 -8.82
N THR A 240 -0.71 -14.20 -9.17
CA THR A 240 -0.78 -15.43 -8.38
C THR A 240 0.49 -15.68 -7.57
N ARG A 241 0.35 -16.39 -6.45
CA ARG A 241 1.45 -17.03 -5.71
C ARG A 241 1.08 -18.51 -5.60
N ILE A 242 1.77 -19.34 -6.37
CA ILE A 242 1.50 -20.79 -6.46
C ILE A 242 2.71 -21.54 -5.94
N HIS A 243 2.48 -22.38 -4.95
CA HIS A 243 3.42 -23.34 -4.39
C HIS A 243 3.14 -24.75 -4.88
N ASP A 244 1.86 -25.13 -4.98
CA ASP A 244 1.45 -26.48 -5.38
C ASP A 244 0.86 -26.44 -6.80
N PRO A 245 1.55 -27.01 -7.81
CA PRO A 245 1.04 -27.04 -9.17
C PRO A 245 -0.27 -27.82 -9.27
N GLY A 246 -1.18 -27.39 -10.15
CA GLY A 246 -2.46 -28.07 -10.27
C GLY A 246 -3.47 -27.37 -11.17
N ALA A 247 -4.65 -27.99 -11.27
CA ALA A 247 -5.82 -27.36 -11.87
C ALA A 247 -6.45 -26.39 -10.88
N TYR A 248 -6.78 -25.19 -11.35
CA TYR A 248 -7.47 -24.16 -10.58
C TYR A 248 -8.56 -23.53 -11.44
N THR A 249 -9.49 -22.83 -10.79
CA THR A 249 -10.43 -21.93 -11.45
C THR A 249 -10.24 -20.53 -10.89
N ILE A 250 -10.01 -19.56 -11.76
CA ILE A 250 -10.18 -18.15 -11.39
C ILE A 250 -11.65 -17.80 -11.59
N LYS A 251 -12.34 -17.46 -10.51
CA LYS A 251 -13.72 -16.97 -10.55
C LYS A 251 -13.75 -15.48 -10.27
N LEU A 252 -14.44 -14.75 -11.12
CA LEU A 252 -14.58 -13.31 -11.02
C LEU A 252 -16.04 -12.96 -10.88
N GLN A 253 -16.36 -12.07 -9.94
CA GLN A 253 -17.71 -11.56 -9.74
C GLN A 253 -17.65 -10.04 -9.62
N VAL A 254 -18.46 -9.36 -10.42
CA VAL A 254 -18.56 -7.90 -10.43
C VAL A 254 -19.90 -7.47 -9.91
N PHE A 255 -19.91 -6.49 -9.01
CA PHE A 255 -21.11 -5.91 -8.41
C PHE A 255 -21.13 -4.41 -8.65
N ASN A 256 -22.32 -3.82 -8.78
CA ASN A 256 -22.46 -2.38 -8.58
C ASN A 256 -22.15 -2.06 -7.12
N LYS A 257 -21.46 -0.96 -6.84
CA LYS A 257 -21.16 -0.56 -5.45
C LYS A 257 -22.35 0.11 -4.73
N HIS A 258 -23.57 -0.39 -4.95
CA HIS A 258 -24.74 -0.01 -4.13
C HIS A 258 -24.90 -1.08 -3.03
N PRO A 259 -25.04 -0.71 -1.75
CA PRO A 259 -24.91 -1.63 -0.61
C PRO A 259 -25.93 -2.79 -0.57
N ASP A 260 -26.97 -2.79 -1.40
CA ASP A 260 -28.10 -3.74 -1.31
C ASP A 260 -28.14 -4.81 -2.41
N GLN A 261 -27.17 -4.87 -3.33
CA GLN A 261 -27.15 -5.91 -4.37
C GLN A 261 -26.34 -7.14 -3.93
N ALA A 262 -27.05 -8.19 -3.53
CA ALA A 262 -26.46 -9.50 -3.23
C ALA A 262 -25.97 -10.25 -4.49
N GLU A 263 -26.58 -9.99 -5.65
CA GLU A 263 -26.27 -10.68 -6.89
C GLU A 263 -25.25 -9.90 -7.74
N PRO A 264 -24.24 -10.59 -8.33
CA PRO A 264 -23.29 -9.96 -9.23
C PRO A 264 -23.96 -9.58 -10.57
N ILE A 265 -23.53 -8.47 -11.16
CA ILE A 265 -23.95 -8.04 -12.50
C ILE A 265 -23.21 -8.78 -13.62
N ALA A 266 -22.06 -9.38 -13.30
CA ALA A 266 -21.28 -10.21 -14.20
C ALA A 266 -20.53 -11.27 -13.39
N THR A 267 -20.46 -12.50 -13.90
CA THR A 267 -19.65 -13.58 -13.34
C THR A 267 -19.02 -14.35 -14.48
N ASP A 268 -17.71 -14.56 -14.41
CA ASP A 268 -16.97 -15.41 -15.34
C ASP A 268 -16.06 -16.36 -14.55
N GLU A 269 -15.85 -17.55 -15.09
CA GLU A 269 -14.97 -18.58 -14.53
C GLU A 269 -13.96 -19.02 -15.59
N TYR A 270 -12.68 -19.08 -15.21
CA TYR A 270 -11.57 -19.44 -16.08
C TYR A 270 -10.85 -20.64 -15.47
N PRO A 271 -11.11 -21.86 -15.96
CA PRO A 271 -10.33 -23.04 -15.61
C PRO A 271 -8.93 -22.91 -16.22
N LEU A 272 -7.89 -23.19 -15.43
CA LEU A 272 -6.50 -23.13 -15.88
C LEU A 272 -5.63 -24.12 -15.10
N HIS A 273 -4.49 -24.46 -15.69
CA HIS A 273 -3.43 -25.16 -14.97
C HIS A 273 -2.39 -24.12 -14.55
N LEU A 274 -1.96 -24.18 -13.29
CA LEU A 274 -0.94 -23.30 -12.75
C LEU A 274 0.27 -24.09 -12.28
N ASP A 275 1.45 -23.67 -12.72
CA ASP A 275 2.73 -24.19 -12.25
C ASP A 275 3.20 -23.44 -10.99
N ALA A 276 4.05 -24.10 -10.19
CA ALA A 276 4.71 -23.47 -9.06
C ALA A 276 5.53 -22.25 -9.53
N GLY A 277 5.36 -21.12 -8.84
CA GLY A 277 6.01 -19.86 -9.19
C GLY A 277 5.39 -19.11 -10.38
N GLN A 278 4.34 -19.62 -11.03
CA GLN A 278 3.63 -18.86 -12.07
C GLN A 278 2.91 -17.65 -11.46
N LYS A 279 3.21 -16.44 -11.95
CA LYS A 279 2.77 -15.18 -11.33
C LYS A 279 1.66 -14.45 -12.07
N GLU A 280 1.65 -14.38 -13.40
CA GLU A 280 0.75 -13.46 -14.12
C GLU A 280 -0.38 -14.20 -14.84
N GLN A 281 -1.62 -13.81 -14.54
CA GLN A 281 -2.81 -14.29 -15.25
C GLN A 281 -3.56 -13.10 -15.86
N ARG A 282 -3.97 -13.24 -17.13
CA ARG A 282 -4.72 -12.22 -17.85
C ARG A 282 -6.03 -12.80 -18.33
N VAL A 283 -7.13 -12.25 -17.84
CA VAL A 283 -8.49 -12.67 -18.17
C VAL A 283 -9.31 -11.47 -18.61
N VAL A 284 -10.35 -11.71 -19.40
CA VAL A 284 -11.22 -10.65 -19.96
C VAL A 284 -12.65 -10.97 -19.62
N MET A 285 -13.33 -10.02 -19.01
CA MET A 285 -14.73 -10.11 -18.61
C MET A 285 -15.55 -9.02 -19.30
N HIS A 286 -16.77 -9.38 -19.74
CA HIS A 286 -17.75 -8.43 -20.23
C HIS A 286 -18.57 -7.84 -19.07
N ILE A 287 -18.71 -6.52 -19.04
CA ILE A 287 -19.50 -5.80 -18.04
C ILE A 287 -20.73 -5.21 -18.74
N PRO A 288 -21.89 -5.89 -18.69
CA PRO A 288 -23.08 -5.44 -19.40
C PRO A 288 -23.52 -4.08 -18.88
N ASP A 289 -23.86 -3.18 -19.81
CA ASP A 289 -24.35 -1.82 -19.53
C ASP A 289 -23.47 -1.02 -18.55
N ALA A 290 -22.16 -1.24 -18.63
CA ALA A 290 -21.18 -0.52 -17.82
C ALA A 290 -21.30 0.99 -17.99
N LYS A 291 -21.44 1.69 -16.86
CA LYS A 291 -21.36 3.14 -16.76
C LYS A 291 -19.91 3.55 -16.59
N LEU A 292 -19.51 4.58 -17.30
CA LEU A 292 -18.15 5.08 -17.24
C LEU A 292 -17.93 5.92 -15.98
N TRP A 293 -16.73 5.78 -15.42
CA TRP A 293 -16.21 6.63 -14.38
C TRP A 293 -15.77 7.97 -14.98
N SER A 294 -16.05 9.05 -14.26
CA SER A 294 -15.60 10.41 -14.55
C SER A 294 -15.52 11.22 -13.24
N PRO A 295 -14.82 12.36 -13.21
CA PRO A 295 -14.81 13.25 -12.05
C PRO A 295 -16.20 13.71 -11.56
N GLU A 296 -17.16 13.84 -12.47
CA GLU A 296 -18.53 14.27 -12.19
C GLU A 296 -19.43 13.10 -11.80
N LEU A 297 -19.20 11.93 -12.40
CA LEU A 297 -19.93 10.69 -12.12
C LEU A 297 -18.92 9.57 -11.81
N PRO A 298 -18.43 9.47 -10.56
CA PRO A 298 -17.42 8.50 -10.15
C PRO A 298 -18.02 7.10 -9.96
N THR A 299 -18.61 6.54 -11.03
CA THR A 299 -19.16 5.19 -11.04
C THR A 299 -18.06 4.17 -10.75
N ARG A 300 -18.26 3.32 -9.74
CA ARG A 300 -17.32 2.26 -9.37
C ARG A 300 -18.04 0.92 -9.27
N TYR A 301 -17.29 -0.12 -9.60
CA TYR A 301 -17.68 -1.52 -9.48
C TYR A 301 -16.83 -2.19 -8.41
N ARG A 302 -17.42 -3.13 -7.68
CA ARG A 302 -16.69 -4.02 -6.77
C ARG A 302 -16.35 -5.30 -7.52
N LEU A 303 -15.08 -5.69 -7.49
CA LEU A 303 -14.60 -6.97 -8.01
C LEU A 303 -14.28 -7.88 -6.83
N VAL A 304 -14.91 -9.04 -6.80
CA VAL A 304 -14.48 -10.19 -5.99
C VAL A 304 -13.77 -11.15 -6.93
N ALA A 305 -12.49 -11.41 -6.67
CA ALA A 305 -11.69 -12.37 -7.42
C ALA A 305 -11.27 -13.52 -6.52
N GLN A 306 -11.54 -14.74 -6.97
CA GLN A 306 -11.32 -15.97 -6.24
C GLN A 306 -10.40 -16.88 -7.05
N LEU A 307 -9.41 -17.50 -6.38
CA LEU A 307 -8.70 -18.66 -6.89
C LEU A 307 -9.24 -19.90 -6.17
N ILE A 308 -9.81 -20.83 -6.94
CA ILE A 308 -10.48 -22.03 -6.43
C ILE A 308 -9.65 -23.25 -6.80
N ASP A 309 -9.30 -24.09 -5.82
CA ASP A 309 -8.55 -25.33 -6.04
C ASP A 309 -9.47 -26.52 -6.37
N PRO A 310 -8.93 -27.72 -6.71
CA PRO A 310 -9.72 -28.90 -7.03
C PRO A 310 -10.56 -29.44 -5.86
N ASN A 311 -10.21 -29.08 -4.63
CA ASN A 311 -10.93 -29.49 -3.41
C ASN A 311 -12.04 -28.49 -3.05
N GLY A 312 -12.17 -27.39 -3.80
CA GLY A 312 -13.15 -26.32 -3.57
C GLY A 312 -12.68 -25.27 -2.57
N TYR A 313 -11.41 -25.24 -2.19
CA TYR A 313 -10.85 -24.19 -1.35
C TYR A 313 -10.72 -22.87 -2.12
N ILE A 314 -11.11 -21.78 -1.48
CA ILE A 314 -11.21 -20.45 -2.09
C ILE A 314 -10.20 -19.51 -1.43
N ALA A 315 -9.32 -18.93 -2.24
CA ALA A 315 -8.51 -17.78 -1.87
C ALA A 315 -9.11 -16.52 -2.50
N GLU A 316 -9.57 -15.58 -1.69
CA GLU A 316 -10.35 -14.42 -2.15
C GLU A 316 -9.63 -13.10 -1.93
N ILE A 317 -9.77 -12.20 -2.91
CA ILE A 317 -9.42 -10.79 -2.80
C ILE A 317 -10.54 -9.91 -3.35
N GLU A 318 -10.66 -8.71 -2.82
CA GLU A 318 -11.64 -7.72 -3.22
C GLU A 318 -10.96 -6.40 -3.63
N THR A 319 -11.47 -5.76 -4.67
CA THR A 319 -11.06 -4.40 -5.03
C THR A 319 -12.21 -3.62 -5.66
N SER A 320 -12.01 -2.34 -5.90
CA SER A 320 -12.93 -1.48 -6.64
C SER A 320 -12.26 -0.97 -7.91
N PHE A 321 -13.04 -0.77 -8.97
CA PHE A 321 -12.53 -0.18 -10.21
C PHE A 321 -13.60 0.67 -10.91
N GLY A 322 -13.17 1.61 -11.74
CA GLY A 322 -14.04 2.38 -12.63
C GLY A 322 -13.66 2.13 -14.09
N LEU A 323 -14.65 1.99 -14.98
CA LEU A 323 -14.39 1.89 -16.42
C LEU A 323 -14.21 3.30 -17.00
N ARG A 324 -13.06 3.54 -17.63
CA ARG A 324 -12.77 4.84 -18.26
C ARG A 324 -11.74 4.68 -19.36
N LYS A 325 -11.84 5.53 -20.37
CA LYS A 325 -10.84 5.69 -21.42
C LYS A 325 -10.18 7.05 -21.25
N ILE A 326 -8.86 7.08 -21.15
CA ILE A 326 -8.07 8.32 -21.14
C ILE A 326 -7.08 8.28 -22.30
N GLU A 327 -7.01 9.36 -23.06
CA GLU A 327 -6.15 9.46 -24.23
C GLU A 327 -5.60 10.88 -24.38
N SER A 328 -4.42 11.00 -24.98
CA SER A 328 -3.86 12.27 -25.43
C SER A 328 -3.97 12.33 -26.96
N ARG A 329 -4.60 13.38 -27.49
CA ARG A 329 -4.68 13.64 -28.94
C ARG A 329 -4.24 15.08 -29.20
N GLY A 330 -3.08 15.24 -29.84
CA GLY A 330 -2.48 16.55 -30.07
C GLY A 330 -2.14 17.24 -28.74
N CYS A 331 -2.69 18.43 -28.50
CA CYS A 331 -2.49 19.22 -27.28
C CYS A 331 -3.59 19.01 -26.22
N CYS A 332 -4.52 18.09 -26.44
CA CYS A 332 -5.67 17.88 -25.56
C CYS A 332 -5.66 16.50 -24.95
N ILE A 333 -6.13 16.42 -23.71
CA ILE A 333 -6.44 15.16 -23.02
C ILE A 333 -7.94 14.93 -23.16
N TYR A 334 -8.32 13.69 -23.43
CA TYR A 334 -9.71 13.28 -23.52
C TYR A 334 -9.97 12.20 -22.48
N LEU A 335 -11.11 12.33 -21.80
CA LEU A 335 -11.66 11.34 -20.89
C LEU A 335 -13.02 10.90 -21.46
N ASN A 336 -13.16 9.61 -21.73
CA ASN A 336 -14.34 9.02 -22.35
C ASN A 336 -14.74 9.77 -23.65
N ASP A 337 -13.74 9.95 -24.52
CA ASP A 337 -13.82 10.64 -25.82
C ASP A 337 -14.20 12.13 -25.79
N LYS A 338 -14.32 12.73 -24.60
CA LYS A 338 -14.58 14.16 -24.40
C LYS A 338 -13.31 14.88 -23.95
N ALA A 339 -12.99 16.00 -24.60
CA ALA A 339 -11.87 16.83 -24.19
C ALA A 339 -12.08 17.30 -22.74
N VAL A 340 -11.07 17.13 -21.89
CA VAL A 340 -11.10 17.54 -20.49
C VAL A 340 -9.99 18.55 -20.24
N TYR A 341 -10.35 19.66 -19.61
CA TYR A 341 -9.37 20.60 -19.07
C TYR A 341 -8.96 20.10 -17.68
N LEU A 342 -7.67 19.88 -17.48
CA LEU A 342 -7.14 19.44 -16.18
C LEU A 342 -6.91 20.65 -15.30
N ASP A 343 -7.84 20.86 -14.37
CA ASP A 343 -7.72 21.87 -13.32
C ASP A 343 -7.23 21.16 -12.05
N GLY A 344 -5.91 21.04 -11.96
CA GLY A 344 -5.25 20.18 -10.99
C GLY A 344 -4.47 20.95 -9.93
N ILE A 345 -4.20 20.27 -8.83
CA ILE A 345 -3.36 20.78 -7.73
C ILE A 345 -2.17 19.87 -7.48
N LEU A 346 -1.02 20.47 -7.16
CA LEU A 346 0.15 19.75 -6.70
C LEU A 346 -0.02 19.41 -5.22
N TYR A 347 0.21 18.15 -4.86
CA TYR A 347 0.10 17.67 -3.49
C TYR A 347 1.35 16.91 -3.04
N GLN A 348 1.78 17.22 -1.82
CA GLN A 348 2.85 16.52 -1.12
C GLN A 348 2.37 16.27 0.31
N PRO A 349 2.11 15.01 0.70
CA PRO A 349 1.53 14.71 2.01
C PRO A 349 2.52 14.88 3.16
N GLY A 350 3.84 14.80 2.91
CA GLY A 350 4.84 14.77 3.97
C GLY A 350 4.56 13.62 4.95
N GLY A 351 4.59 13.91 6.25
CA GLY A 351 4.26 12.95 7.31
C GLY A 351 2.77 12.86 7.66
N ALA A 352 1.86 13.32 6.78
CA ALA A 352 0.43 13.28 7.06
C ALA A 352 -0.09 11.84 7.19
N THR A 353 -0.92 11.62 8.21
CA THR A 353 -1.68 10.39 8.41
C THR A 353 -2.74 10.21 7.32
N TYR A 354 -3.27 8.99 7.17
CA TYR A 354 -4.33 8.73 6.19
C TYR A 354 -5.59 9.56 6.44
N GLU A 355 -5.97 9.81 7.69
CA GLU A 355 -7.14 10.66 8.00
C GLU A 355 -6.91 12.12 7.63
N GLU A 356 -5.70 12.65 7.80
CA GLU A 356 -5.32 13.99 7.32
C GLU A 356 -5.31 14.04 5.78
N ILE A 357 -4.72 13.04 5.12
CA ILE A 357 -4.74 12.92 3.65
C ILE A 357 -6.19 12.92 3.15
N LYS A 358 -7.09 12.21 3.83
CA LYS A 358 -8.51 12.18 3.49
C LYS A 358 -9.15 13.57 3.55
N GLN A 359 -8.89 14.32 4.62
CA GLN A 359 -9.34 15.71 4.74
C GLN A 359 -8.78 16.60 3.62
N HIS A 360 -7.49 16.46 3.30
CA HIS A 360 -6.85 17.21 2.21
C HIS A 360 -7.53 16.92 0.86
N MET A 361 -7.79 15.65 0.52
CA MET A 361 -8.44 15.30 -0.75
C MET A 361 -9.89 15.81 -0.84
N HIS A 362 -10.63 15.77 0.27
CA HIS A 362 -11.96 16.38 0.33
C HIS A 362 -11.89 17.90 0.09
N ALA A 363 -10.91 18.59 0.68
CA ALA A 363 -10.70 20.02 0.45
C ALA A 363 -10.33 20.32 -1.01
N MET A 364 -9.47 19.52 -1.64
CA MET A 364 -9.12 19.65 -3.06
C MET A 364 -10.33 19.45 -3.97
N LYS A 365 -11.18 18.45 -3.68
CA LYS A 365 -12.44 18.26 -4.42
C LYS A 365 -13.39 19.44 -4.24
N ALA A 366 -13.52 19.96 -3.01
CA ALA A 366 -14.38 21.11 -2.71
C ALA A 366 -13.89 22.41 -3.37
N LEU A 367 -12.57 22.56 -3.56
CA LEU A 367 -11.98 23.67 -4.32
C LEU A 367 -12.33 23.64 -5.82
N GLY A 368 -12.80 22.50 -6.32
CA GLY A 368 -13.14 22.30 -7.74
C GLY A 368 -12.06 21.58 -8.54
N CYS A 369 -10.99 21.08 -7.91
CA CYS A 369 -9.94 20.35 -8.62
C CYS A 369 -10.48 19.03 -9.19
N ASN A 370 -10.04 18.68 -10.40
CA ASN A 370 -10.33 17.38 -11.02
C ASN A 370 -9.12 16.46 -11.11
N LEU A 371 -7.92 16.97 -10.77
CA LEU A 371 -6.68 16.21 -10.71
C LEU A 371 -5.86 16.55 -9.46
N VAL A 372 -5.24 15.54 -8.86
CA VAL A 372 -4.22 15.70 -7.83
C VAL A 372 -2.91 15.11 -8.34
N ARG A 373 -1.88 15.96 -8.45
CA ARG A 373 -0.51 15.56 -8.79
C ARG A 373 0.27 15.28 -7.52
N ILE A 374 0.52 14.00 -7.25
CA ILE A 374 1.35 13.52 -6.15
C ILE A 374 2.82 13.72 -6.52
N HIS A 375 3.45 14.69 -5.88
CA HIS A 375 4.78 15.16 -6.25
C HIS A 375 5.88 14.25 -5.67
N ILE A 376 6.54 13.47 -6.55
CA ILE A 376 7.70 12.59 -6.32
C ILE A 376 7.81 11.97 -4.91
N ALA A 377 6.72 11.41 -4.41
CA ALA A 377 6.65 10.85 -3.07
C ALA A 377 5.89 9.52 -3.09
N GLY A 378 6.30 8.61 -2.21
CA GLY A 378 5.47 7.47 -1.86
C GLY A 378 4.24 7.91 -1.09
N VAL A 379 3.07 7.43 -1.50
CA VAL A 379 1.81 7.73 -0.82
C VAL A 379 1.14 6.47 -0.32
N ASP A 380 0.32 6.64 0.72
CA ASP A 380 -0.51 5.56 1.24
C ASP A 380 -1.41 5.01 0.12
N PRO A 381 -1.34 3.70 -0.21
CA PRO A 381 -2.13 3.12 -1.29
C PRO A 381 -3.65 3.27 -1.14
N ARG A 382 -4.16 3.56 0.06
CA ARG A 382 -5.58 3.84 0.26
C ARG A 382 -6.03 5.11 -0.47
N ILE A 383 -5.10 6.00 -0.82
CA ILE A 383 -5.38 7.22 -1.58
C ILE A 383 -5.97 6.92 -2.97
N TYR A 384 -5.62 5.78 -3.60
CA TYR A 384 -6.12 5.42 -4.93
C TYR A 384 -7.63 5.16 -4.89
N ASN A 385 -8.09 4.37 -3.93
CA ASN A 385 -9.51 4.09 -3.73
C ASN A 385 -10.30 5.34 -3.33
N LEU A 386 -9.67 6.26 -2.57
CA LEU A 386 -10.26 7.53 -2.19
C LEU A 386 -10.39 8.48 -3.39
N ALA A 387 -9.37 8.57 -4.25
CA ALA A 387 -9.42 9.36 -5.48
C ALA A 387 -10.53 8.89 -6.41
N ASP A 388 -10.63 7.57 -6.60
CA ASP A 388 -11.70 6.95 -7.38
C ASP A 388 -13.08 7.29 -6.81
N LYS A 389 -13.22 7.28 -5.47
CA LYS A 389 -14.46 7.65 -4.76
C LYS A 389 -14.86 9.10 -5.00
N LEU A 390 -13.90 10.00 -4.89
CA LEU A 390 -14.12 11.45 -4.97
C LEU A 390 -14.25 11.94 -6.41
N GLY A 391 -13.96 11.10 -7.40
CA GLY A 391 -13.89 11.54 -8.79
C GLY A 391 -12.72 12.51 -8.97
N LEU A 392 -11.52 12.11 -8.55
CA LEU A 392 -10.27 12.84 -8.74
C LEU A 392 -9.33 11.99 -9.60
N LEU A 393 -8.80 12.57 -10.67
CA LEU A 393 -7.68 11.98 -11.40
C LEU A 393 -6.41 12.07 -10.56
N LEU A 394 -5.54 11.06 -10.65
CA LEU A 394 -4.24 11.10 -10.01
C LEU A 394 -3.13 11.13 -11.06
N TRP A 395 -2.18 12.04 -10.87
CA TRP A 395 -0.86 11.95 -11.48
C TRP A 395 0.11 11.58 -10.37
N VAL A 396 0.59 10.34 -10.37
CA VAL A 396 1.55 9.85 -9.37
C VAL A 396 2.93 9.74 -9.98
N GLU A 397 3.93 10.30 -9.31
CA GLU A 397 5.31 10.31 -9.76
C GLU A 397 6.17 9.39 -8.90
N VAL A 398 7.08 8.67 -9.56
CA VAL A 398 8.12 7.89 -8.88
C VAL A 398 9.15 8.86 -8.29
N PRO A 399 9.61 8.65 -7.05
CA PRO A 399 10.66 9.45 -6.46
C PRO A 399 11.93 9.47 -7.32
N SER A 400 12.31 10.65 -7.80
CA SER A 400 13.47 10.82 -8.67
C SER A 400 14.79 10.78 -7.89
N PRO A 401 15.88 10.26 -8.47
CA PRO A 401 17.22 10.48 -7.96
C PRO A 401 17.70 11.90 -8.32
N HIS A 402 18.73 12.38 -7.62
CA HIS A 402 19.37 13.67 -7.91
C HIS A 402 20.51 13.58 -8.92
N SER A 403 20.97 12.37 -9.23
CA SER A 403 21.96 12.06 -10.25
C SER A 403 21.53 10.87 -11.09
N SER A 404 21.81 10.91 -12.39
CA SER A 404 21.48 9.85 -13.34
C SER A 404 22.71 9.00 -13.65
N ASN A 405 22.81 7.83 -13.03
CA ASN A 405 23.83 6.82 -13.29
C ASN A 405 23.16 5.45 -13.50
N ALA A 406 23.94 4.39 -13.73
CA ALA A 406 23.36 3.06 -13.98
C ALA A 406 22.57 2.52 -12.78
N LYS A 407 23.07 2.74 -11.55
CA LYS A 407 22.45 2.33 -10.29
C LYS A 407 21.13 3.07 -10.07
N SER A 408 21.10 4.41 -10.17
CA SER A 408 19.87 5.18 -9.97
C SER A 408 18.80 4.87 -11.01
N ARG A 409 19.16 4.62 -12.27
CA ARG A 409 18.19 4.19 -13.30
C ARG A 409 17.62 2.81 -13.00
N ALA A 410 18.43 1.88 -12.51
CA ALA A 410 17.97 0.55 -12.11
C ALA A 410 17.01 0.64 -10.92
N ASN A 411 17.38 1.37 -9.86
CA ASN A 411 16.56 1.54 -8.66
C ASN A 411 15.25 2.29 -8.98
N HIS A 412 15.30 3.36 -9.77
CA HIS A 412 14.10 4.08 -10.21
C HIS A 412 13.16 3.18 -11.02
N ARG A 413 13.70 2.34 -11.91
CA ARG A 413 12.89 1.36 -12.66
C ARG A 413 12.27 0.32 -11.73
N ALA A 414 13.02 -0.19 -10.76
CA ALA A 414 12.51 -1.16 -9.78
C ALA A 414 11.37 -0.55 -8.94
N GLU A 415 11.55 0.67 -8.45
CA GLU A 415 10.52 1.41 -7.71
C GLU A 415 9.26 1.65 -8.57
N LEU A 416 9.44 2.10 -9.82
CA LEU A 416 8.34 2.27 -10.78
C LEU A 416 7.54 0.96 -10.97
N LEU A 417 8.24 -0.16 -11.19
CA LEU A 417 7.58 -1.44 -11.37
C LEU A 417 6.86 -1.90 -10.10
N ARG A 418 7.40 -1.63 -8.91
CA ARG A 418 6.73 -1.91 -7.63
C ARG A 418 5.50 -1.02 -7.41
N MET A 419 5.53 0.25 -7.83
CA MET A 419 4.39 1.17 -7.75
C MET A 419 3.26 0.82 -8.74
N LEU A 420 3.60 0.21 -9.89
CA LEU A 420 2.63 -0.23 -10.90
C LEU A 420 1.99 -1.60 -10.59
N ALA A 421 2.61 -2.38 -9.71
CA ALA A 421 2.23 -3.77 -9.40
C ALA A 421 1.27 -3.84 -8.20
#